data_AF-A0A537SHJ4-F1
#
_entry.id   AF-A0A537SHJ4-F1
#
_cell.length_a   1.000
_cell.length_b   1.000
_cell.length_c   1.000
_cell.angle_alpha   90.00
_cell.angle_beta   90.00
_cell.angle_gamma   90.00
#
_symmetry.space_group_name_H-M   'P 1'
#
loop_
_entity.id
_entity.type
_entity.pdbx_description
1 polymer ?
#
loop_
_entity_poly.entity_id
_entity_poly.type
_entity_poly.pdbx_seq_one_letter_code
_entity_poly.pdbx_strand_id
1 'polypeptide(L)'
;QVAQKDNVKAMLVFGHGGNTVTRMPEAAKGIEKLDLLVVGDPHPTTWAALSERKNETYLLPICTQFETSGSRTASNRSLQWGEQIVKPIFESKDDYEVMYLLAKRL
;
A
#
# COMPACT_ATOMS: atom_id res chain seq x y z
N GLN A 1 -23.34 5.66 14.62
CA GLN A 1 -23.84 5.16 13.31
C GLN A 1 -22.96 5.80 12.25
N VAL A 2 -22.37 5.03 11.33
CA VAL A 2 -21.35 5.53 10.39
C VAL A 2 -22.03 6.51 9.41
N ALA A 3 -21.53 7.74 9.31
CA ALA A 3 -22.10 8.81 8.47
C ALA A 3 -21.87 8.59 6.96
N GLN A 4 -21.10 7.58 6.59
CA GLN A 4 -20.84 7.18 5.22
C GLN A 4 -22.10 6.55 4.62
N LYS A 5 -22.79 7.29 3.75
CA LYS A 5 -23.99 6.81 3.05
C LYS A 5 -23.66 5.83 1.92
N ASP A 6 -22.53 6.03 1.27
CA ASP A 6 -22.13 5.29 0.07
C ASP A 6 -21.08 4.22 0.36
N ASN A 7 -21.12 3.15 -0.42
CA ASN A 7 -20.11 2.10 -0.36
C ASN A 7 -18.76 2.61 -0.86
N VAL A 8 -17.68 2.19 -0.20
CA VAL A 8 -16.32 2.39 -0.70
C VAL A 8 -16.15 1.57 -1.98
N LYS A 9 -15.69 2.23 -3.05
CA LYS A 9 -15.50 1.59 -4.37
C LYS A 9 -14.07 1.21 -4.67
N ALA A 10 -13.10 1.98 -4.18
CA ALA A 10 -11.69 1.72 -4.41
C ALA A 10 -10.92 1.77 -3.10
N MET A 11 -9.89 0.94 -2.98
CA MET A 11 -8.97 0.96 -1.85
C MET A 11 -7.53 0.91 -2.34
N LEU A 12 -6.73 1.86 -1.89
CA LEU A 12 -5.28 1.88 -2.07
C LEU A 12 -4.64 1.51 -0.74
N VAL A 13 -3.76 0.51 -0.73
CA VAL A 13 -3.10 0.01 0.46
C VAL A 13 -1.60 0.06 0.24
N PHE A 14 -0.91 0.92 0.98
CA PHE A 14 0.54 1.11 0.87
C PHE A 14 1.22 0.75 2.19
N GLY A 15 2.13 -0.23 2.16
CA GLY A 15 2.96 -0.62 3.32
C GLY A 15 2.19 -1.16 4.53
N HIS A 16 1.03 -1.81 4.30
CA HIS A 16 0.20 -2.36 5.37
C HIS A 16 -0.14 -3.82 5.12
N GLY A 17 0.09 -4.68 6.12
CA GLY A 17 -0.24 -6.11 6.07
C GLY A 17 -1.66 -6.41 6.54
N GLY A 18 -2.44 -7.11 5.70
CA GLY A 18 -3.84 -7.47 6.01
C GLY A 18 -4.01 -8.48 7.15
N ASN A 19 -2.94 -9.19 7.50
CA ASN A 19 -2.89 -10.08 8.66
C ASN A 19 -3.04 -9.35 10.02
N THR A 20 -2.92 -8.02 10.04
CA THR A 20 -3.16 -7.22 11.25
C THR A 20 -4.64 -6.91 11.48
N VAL A 21 -5.52 -7.26 10.53
CA VAL A 21 -6.97 -7.06 10.65
C VAL A 21 -7.59 -8.21 11.45
N THR A 22 -8.29 -7.88 12.53
CA THR A 22 -8.88 -8.87 13.46
C THR A 22 -10.03 -9.68 12.87
N ARG A 23 -10.79 -9.10 11.93
CA ARG A 23 -11.99 -9.69 11.30
C ARG A 23 -11.72 -10.06 9.84
N MET A 24 -10.72 -10.93 9.62
CA MET A 24 -10.27 -11.32 8.28
C MET A 24 -11.41 -11.83 7.36
N PRO A 25 -12.37 -12.68 7.82
CA PRO A 25 -13.46 -13.14 6.97
C PRO A 25 -14.37 -11.99 6.49
N GLU A 26 -14.65 -11.00 7.34
CA GLU A 26 -15.44 -9.83 6.96
C GLU A 26 -14.64 -8.85 6.10
N ALA A 27 -13.33 -8.73 6.33
CA ALA A 27 -12.43 -7.97 5.47
C ALA A 27 -12.41 -8.54 4.05
N ALA A 28 -12.28 -9.87 3.90
CA ALA A 28 -12.36 -10.54 2.61
C ALA A 28 -13.68 -10.24 1.88
N LYS A 29 -14.82 -10.39 2.56
CA LYS A 29 -16.15 -10.04 2.02
C LYS A 29 -16.28 -8.56 1.64
N GLY A 30 -15.61 -7.66 2.36
CA GLY A 30 -15.58 -6.23 2.06
C GLY A 30 -14.76 -5.94 0.80
N ILE A 31 -13.59 -6.55 0.70
CA ILE A 31 -12.68 -6.40 -0.43
C ILE A 31 -13.29 -6.95 -1.72
N GLU A 32 -14.01 -8.07 -1.68
CA GLU A 32 -14.73 -8.61 -2.84
C GLU A 32 -15.74 -7.63 -3.44
N LYS A 33 -16.24 -6.66 -2.65
CA LYS A 33 -17.19 -5.63 -3.10
C LYS A 33 -16.52 -4.38 -3.68
N LEU A 34 -15.20 -4.25 -3.59
CA LEU A 34 -14.49 -3.14 -4.20
C LEU A 34 -14.53 -3.27 -5.73
N ASP A 35 -14.67 -2.15 -6.41
CA ASP A 35 -14.48 -2.09 -7.86
C ASP A 35 -12.97 -2.15 -8.17
N LEU A 36 -12.12 -1.52 -7.35
CA LEU A 36 -10.67 -1.45 -7.54
C LEU A 36 -9.90 -1.69 -6.23
N LEU A 37 -8.86 -2.54 -6.29
CA LEU A 37 -7.89 -2.73 -5.21
C LEU A 37 -6.47 -2.47 -5.74
N VAL A 38 -5.74 -1.59 -5.08
CA VAL A 38 -4.31 -1.34 -5.38
C VAL A 38 -3.50 -1.62 -4.13
N VAL A 39 -2.52 -2.51 -4.23
CA VAL A 39 -1.61 -2.85 -3.13
C VAL A 39 -0.19 -2.45 -3.54
N GLY A 40 0.38 -1.48 -2.85
CA GLY A 40 1.78 -1.06 -2.98
C GLY A 40 2.59 -1.59 -1.80
N ASP A 41 3.56 -2.45 -2.08
CA ASP A 41 4.44 -3.00 -1.06
C ASP A 41 5.74 -3.54 -1.68
N PRO A 42 6.87 -3.59 -0.94
CA PRO A 42 8.07 -4.29 -1.40
C PRO A 42 7.86 -5.78 -1.65
N HIS A 43 6.91 -6.40 -0.94
CA HIS A 43 6.57 -7.81 -1.13
C HIS A 43 5.06 -8.02 -1.16
N PRO A 44 4.54 -8.99 -1.93
CA PRO A 44 3.11 -9.28 -1.93
C PRO A 44 2.60 -9.57 -0.51
N THR A 45 1.69 -8.72 -0.01
CA THR A 45 1.11 -8.86 1.33
C THR A 45 -0.12 -9.75 1.32
N THR A 46 -0.63 -10.09 2.51
CA THR A 46 -1.88 -10.85 2.66
C THR A 46 -3.05 -10.23 1.87
N TRP A 47 -3.06 -8.91 1.64
CA TRP A 47 -4.10 -8.26 0.83
C TRP A 47 -4.18 -8.78 -0.60
N ALA A 48 -3.05 -9.19 -1.19
CA ALA A 48 -2.99 -9.76 -2.53
C ALA A 48 -3.66 -11.15 -2.62
N ALA A 49 -3.78 -11.86 -1.49
CA ALA A 49 -4.25 -13.24 -1.43
C ALA A 49 -5.51 -13.44 -0.56
N LEU A 50 -5.97 -12.40 0.14
CA LEU A 50 -7.06 -12.50 1.13
C LEU A 50 -8.42 -12.78 0.50
N SER A 51 -8.60 -12.46 -0.78
CA SER A 51 -9.86 -12.64 -1.52
C SER A 51 -9.60 -13.33 -2.85
N GLU A 52 -10.58 -14.05 -3.38
CA GLU A 52 -10.49 -14.71 -4.68
C GLU A 52 -10.73 -13.75 -5.88
N ARG A 53 -10.42 -12.46 -5.71
CA ARG A 53 -10.56 -11.45 -6.77
C ARG A 53 -9.64 -11.79 -7.94
N LYS A 54 -10.22 -11.86 -9.14
CA LYS A 54 -9.47 -12.13 -10.38
C LYS A 54 -9.13 -10.88 -11.18
N ASN A 55 -9.90 -9.80 -11.00
CA ASN A 55 -9.82 -8.58 -11.82
C ASN A 55 -9.68 -7.35 -10.92
N GLU A 56 -9.19 -6.25 -11.51
CA GLU A 56 -9.09 -4.93 -10.86
C GLU A 56 -8.31 -4.96 -9.51
N THR A 57 -7.33 -5.86 -9.42
CA THR A 57 -6.35 -5.92 -8.33
C THR A 57 -4.97 -5.63 -8.92
N TYR A 58 -4.37 -4.52 -8.53
CA TYR A 58 -3.05 -4.10 -8.98
C TYR A 58 -2.04 -4.26 -7.85
N LEU A 59 -0.93 -4.94 -8.14
CA LEU A 59 0.23 -5.02 -7.25
C LEU A 59 1.32 -4.09 -7.80
N LEU A 60 1.65 -3.05 -7.03
CA LEU A 60 2.68 -2.09 -7.39
C LEU A 60 3.96 -2.43 -6.62
N PRO A 61 5.09 -2.68 -7.30
CA PRO A 61 6.36 -2.92 -6.64
C PRO A 61 6.88 -1.61 -6.02
N ILE A 62 6.94 -1.56 -4.68
CA ILE A 62 7.41 -0.39 -3.93
C ILE A 62 8.82 -0.64 -3.38
N CYS A 63 9.65 0.40 -3.36
CA CYS A 63 10.98 0.33 -2.78
C CYS A 63 10.96 0.09 -1.26
N THR A 64 11.97 -0.62 -0.77
CA THR A 64 12.30 -0.68 0.66
C THR A 64 12.98 0.60 1.12
N GLN A 65 13.09 0.78 2.44
CA GLN A 65 13.79 1.92 3.05
C GLN A 65 15.28 2.03 2.66
N PHE A 66 15.92 0.95 2.20
CA PHE A 66 17.33 0.95 1.80
C PHE A 66 17.54 1.47 0.37
N GLU A 67 16.46 1.57 -0.40
CA GLU A 67 16.44 1.99 -1.80
C GLU A 67 16.06 3.45 -1.99
N THR A 68 15.74 4.17 -0.91
CA THR A 68 15.31 5.59 -0.92
C THR A 68 16.07 6.37 0.16
N SER A 69 16.19 7.68 -0.02
CA SER A 69 16.61 8.61 1.03
C SER A 69 15.40 9.26 1.72
N GLY A 70 15.61 9.83 2.90
CA GLY A 70 14.59 10.62 3.59
C GLY A 70 14.64 10.49 5.11
N SER A 71 13.71 11.16 5.79
CA SER A 71 13.66 11.17 7.25
C SER A 71 12.66 10.16 7.83
N ARG A 72 12.95 9.65 9.03
CA ARG A 72 12.02 8.89 9.88
C ARG A 72 12.01 9.44 11.30
N THR A 73 10.84 9.50 11.93
CA THR A 73 10.67 9.98 13.30
C THR A 73 10.59 8.79 14.25
N ALA A 74 11.54 8.67 15.18
CA ALA A 74 11.51 7.63 16.20
C ALA A 74 10.55 7.97 17.34
N SER A 75 10.22 6.98 18.20
CA SER A 75 9.29 7.16 19.33
C SER A 75 9.74 8.24 20.33
N ASN A 76 11.04 8.53 20.41
CA ASN A 76 11.59 9.63 21.22
C ASN A 76 11.52 11.00 20.51
N ARG A 77 10.87 11.09 19.35
CA ARG A 77 10.70 12.26 18.48
C ARG A 77 11.99 12.74 17.79
N SER A 78 13.06 11.95 17.78
CA SER A 78 14.23 12.23 16.97
C SER A 78 13.92 12.04 15.49
N LEU A 79 14.23 13.06 14.67
CA LEU A 79 14.27 12.95 13.23
C LEU A 79 15.63 12.40 12.81
N GLN A 80 15.62 11.26 12.12
CA GLN A 80 16.82 10.60 11.61
C GLN A 80 16.76 10.59 10.09
N TRP A 81 17.83 11.07 9.46
CA TRP A 81 17.98 11.04 8.01
C TRP A 81 18.62 9.72 7.60
N GLY A 82 18.05 9.06 6.60
CA GLY A 82 18.59 7.89 5.93
C GLY A 82 18.97 8.23 4.48
N GLU A 83 20.10 7.69 4.03
CA GLU A 83 20.57 7.80 2.65
C GLU A 83 20.22 6.53 1.87
N GLN A 84 20.14 6.67 0.54
CA GLN A 84 19.98 5.51 -0.35
C GLN A 84 21.25 4.64 -0.31
N ILE A 85 21.09 3.38 0.07
CA ILE A 85 22.20 2.41 0.19
C ILE A 85 22.38 1.62 -1.11
N VAL A 86 21.26 1.24 -1.74
CA VAL A 86 21.22 0.53 -3.02
C VAL A 86 20.21 1.20 -3.94
N LYS A 87 20.33 0.99 -5.26
CA LYS A 87 19.32 1.48 -6.20
C LYS A 87 18.05 0.62 -6.11
N PRO A 88 16.86 1.19 -6.43
CA PRO A 88 15.64 0.43 -6.59
C PRO A 88 15.83 -0.83 -7.44
N ILE A 89 15.37 -1.97 -6.92
CA ILE A 89 15.50 -3.26 -7.57
C ILE A 89 14.40 -3.38 -8.64
N PHE A 90 14.77 -3.87 -9.82
CA PHE A 90 13.87 -4.02 -10.98
C PHE A 90 13.18 -2.71 -11.37
N GLU A 91 11.84 -2.73 -11.49
CA GLU A 91 11.01 -1.58 -11.85
C GLU A 91 10.35 -0.91 -10.64
N SER A 92 10.79 -1.28 -9.43
CA SER A 92 10.28 -0.73 -8.18
C SER A 92 10.47 0.78 -8.13
N LYS A 93 9.50 1.46 -7.53
CA LYS A 93 9.51 2.93 -7.34
C LYS A 93 9.31 3.25 -5.88
N ASP A 94 9.84 4.39 -5.44
CA ASP A 94 9.52 4.85 -4.09
C ASP A 94 8.06 5.34 -4.01
N ASP A 95 7.53 5.43 -2.79
CA ASP A 95 6.14 5.83 -2.56
C ASP A 95 5.83 7.22 -3.16
N TYR A 96 6.79 8.15 -3.11
CA TYR A 96 6.59 9.51 -3.60
C TYR A 96 6.49 9.54 -5.12
N GLU A 97 7.34 8.81 -5.83
CA GLU A 97 7.31 8.68 -7.28
C GLU A 97 5.98 8.06 -7.73
N VAL A 98 5.52 6.99 -7.08
CA VAL A 98 4.23 6.35 -7.41
C VAL A 98 3.06 7.31 -7.22
N MET A 99 3.01 8.01 -6.09
CA MET A 99 1.95 9.00 -5.82
C MET A 99 2.02 10.19 -6.78
N TYR A 100 3.23 10.65 -7.13
CA TYR A 100 3.43 11.73 -8.10
C TYR A 100 2.97 11.33 -9.51
N LEU A 101 3.31 10.11 -9.96
CA LEU A 101 2.89 9.60 -11.26
C LEU A 101 1.37 9.42 -11.33
N LEU A 102 0.75 8.94 -10.25
CA LEU A 102 -0.70 8.86 -10.14
C LEU A 102 -1.33 10.27 -10.27
N ALA A 103 -0.84 11.23 -9.49
CA ALA A 103 -1.35 12.60 -9.50
C ALA A 103 -1.18 13.28 -10.87
N LYS A 104 -0.09 13.00 -11.60
CA LYS A 104 0.15 13.54 -12.94
C LYS A 104 -0.79 12.95 -14.00
N ARG A 105 -1.28 11.74 -13.79
CA ARG A 105 -2.12 11.02 -14.76
C ARG A 105 -3.60 11.32 -14.62
N LEU A 106 -4.04 11.74 -13.43
CA LEU A 106 -5.38 12.19 -13.09
C LEU A 106 -5.59 13.66 -13.48
#